data_AF-A0A260YV16-F1
#
_entry.id   AF-A0A260YV16-F1
#
_cell.length_a   1.000
_cell.length_b   1.000
_cell.length_c   1.000
_cell.angle_alpha   90.00
_cell.angle_beta   90.00
_cell.angle_gamma   90.00
#
_symmetry.space_group_name_H-M   'P 1'
#
loop_
_entity.id
_entity.type
_entity.pdbx_description
1 polymer ?
#
loop_
_entity_poly.entity_id
_entity_poly.type
_entity_poly.pdbx_seq_one_letter_code
_entity_poly.pdbx_strand_id
1 'polypeptide(L)'
;MSKPLSYQSTRCVLQYFNCTERFLLTSRCPTIKQFEKSIPLRVKRLEFTKDDIILNNLRFRLNWAYSKKRAGRGDVISYTSFCSVTITKEYPNI
;
A
#
# COMPACT_ATOMS: atom_id res chain seq x y z
N MET A 1 1.09 -0.04 -29.59
CA MET A 1 1.56 0.11 -28.19
C MET A 1 2.69 1.14 -28.18
N SER A 2 2.56 2.22 -27.41
CA SER A 2 3.61 3.22 -27.27
C SER A 2 4.83 2.60 -26.59
N LYS A 3 6.02 2.87 -27.13
CA LYS A 3 7.28 2.41 -26.53
C LYS A 3 7.39 3.04 -25.13
N PRO A 4 7.58 2.26 -24.06
CA PRO A 4 7.86 2.82 -22.75
C PRO A 4 9.10 3.72 -22.86
N LEU A 5 9.14 4.78 -22.07
CA LEU A 5 10.28 5.69 -21.99
C LEU A 5 11.59 4.89 -21.86
N SER A 6 12.67 5.42 -22.45
CA SER A 6 14.01 4.83 -22.34
C SER A 6 14.36 4.44 -20.89
N TYR A 7 15.14 3.37 -20.73
CA TYR A 7 15.46 2.77 -19.43
C TYR A 7 16.02 3.80 -18.42
N GLN A 8 16.86 4.71 -18.89
CA GLN A 8 17.47 5.76 -18.06
C GLN A 8 16.49 6.90 -17.73
N SER A 9 15.64 7.31 -18.68
CA SER A 9 14.70 8.41 -18.44
C SER A 9 13.59 7.99 -17.46
N THR A 10 13.12 6.75 -17.51
CA THR A 10 12.14 6.22 -16.55
C THR A 10 12.68 6.27 -15.13
N ARG A 11 13.95 5.91 -14.92
CA ARG A 11 14.59 5.96 -13.60
C ARG A 11 14.70 7.38 -13.06
N CYS A 12 15.19 8.28 -13.90
CA CYS A 12 15.35 9.69 -13.57
C CYS A 12 14.02 10.30 -13.09
N VAL A 13 12.94 10.10 -13.85
CA VAL A 13 11.61 10.65 -13.52
C VAL A 13 11.08 10.08 -12.19
N LEU A 14 11.15 8.76 -12.01
CA LEU A 14 10.67 8.09 -10.80
C LEU A 14 11.39 8.55 -9.52
N GLN A 15 12.65 9.00 -9.62
CA GLN A 15 13.41 9.50 -8.48
C GLN A 15 12.84 10.79 -7.89
N TYR A 16 12.12 11.58 -8.68
CA TYR A 16 11.50 12.83 -8.24
C TYR A 16 10.07 12.66 -7.71
N PHE A 17 9.47 11.48 -7.88
CA PHE A 17 8.11 11.21 -7.39
C PHE A 17 8.12 10.92 -5.89
N ASN A 18 7.04 11.34 -5.22
CA ASN A 18 6.82 10.94 -3.83
C ASN A 18 6.40 9.45 -3.76
N CYS A 19 6.44 8.88 -2.55
CA CYS A 19 6.16 7.46 -2.37
C CYS A 19 4.77 7.08 -2.89
N THR A 20 3.76 7.91 -2.62
CA THR A 20 2.38 7.72 -3.08
C THR A 20 2.27 7.63 -4.59
N GLU A 21 2.87 8.59 -5.30
CA GLU A 21 2.90 8.61 -6.76
C GLU A 21 3.59 7.37 -7.32
N ARG A 22 4.71 6.95 -6.72
CA ARG A 22 5.44 5.73 -7.13
C ARG A 22 4.60 4.47 -6.97
N PHE A 23 3.91 4.31 -5.83
CA PHE A 23 3.05 3.15 -5.59
C PHE A 23 1.84 3.12 -6.52
N LEU A 24 1.16 4.26 -6.71
CA LEU A 24 0.02 4.37 -7.62
C LEU A 24 0.43 4.09 -9.07
N LEU A 25 1.55 4.65 -9.52
CA LEU A 25 2.08 4.42 -10.85
C LEU A 25 2.43 2.94 -11.07
N THR A 26 3.10 2.32 -10.10
CA THR A 26 3.48 0.91 -10.17
C THR A 26 2.26 -0.02 -10.17
N SER A 27 1.20 0.33 -9.45
CA SER A 27 -0.06 -0.41 -9.44
C SER A 27 -0.78 -0.38 -10.80
N ARG A 28 -0.68 0.73 -11.53
CA ARG A 28 -1.32 0.91 -12.85
C ARG A 28 -0.45 0.42 -14.00
N CYS A 29 0.87 0.48 -13.85
CA CYS A 29 1.85 0.12 -14.88
C CYS A 29 2.88 -0.87 -14.31
N PRO A 30 2.57 -2.18 -14.29
CA PRO A 30 3.45 -3.20 -13.73
C PRO A 30 4.82 -3.27 -14.39
N THR A 31 4.93 -2.91 -15.68
CA THR A 31 6.18 -2.85 -16.43
C THR A 31 7.21 -1.89 -15.81
N ILE A 32 6.74 -0.86 -15.09
CA ILE A 32 7.60 0.14 -14.43
C ILE A 32 8.09 -0.37 -13.07
N LYS A 33 7.51 -1.43 -12.51
CA LYS A 33 7.81 -1.97 -11.17
C LYS A 33 9.30 -2.29 -10.99
N GLN A 34 9.94 -2.89 -12.00
CA GLN A 34 11.36 -3.23 -11.93
C GLN A 34 12.23 -1.97 -11.77
N PHE A 35 11.86 -0.90 -12.46
CA PHE A 35 12.55 0.38 -12.38
C PHE A 35 12.33 1.05 -11.04
N GLU A 36 11.08 1.08 -10.58
CA GLU A 36 10.70 1.61 -9.27
C GLU A 36 11.50 0.92 -8.15
N LYS A 37 11.60 -0.41 -8.18
CA LYS A 37 12.37 -1.18 -7.19
C LYS A 37 13.87 -0.97 -7.24
N SER A 38 14.42 -0.55 -8.39
CA SER A 38 15.84 -0.22 -8.51
C SER A 38 16.23 1.14 -7.89
N ILE A 39 15.24 1.97 -7.58
CA ILE A 39 15.45 3.31 -7.05
C ILE A 39 15.15 3.29 -5.55
N PRO A 40 16.08 3.71 -4.68
CA PRO A 40 15.81 3.81 -3.25
C PRO A 40 14.57 4.67 -2.97
N LEU A 41 13.77 4.27 -1.99
CA LEU A 41 12.63 5.06 -1.54
C LEU A 41 13.12 6.14 -0.58
N ARG A 42 12.75 7.40 -0.85
CA ARG A 42 13.07 8.53 0.06
C ARG A 42 12.05 8.57 1.20
N VAL A 43 12.43 8.01 2.35
CA VAL A 43 11.60 7.95 3.55
C VAL A 43 11.94 9.13 4.46
N LYS A 44 10.98 10.04 4.65
CA LYS A 44 11.03 11.17 5.60
C LYS A 44 10.41 10.80 6.96
N ARG A 45 9.36 9.97 6.95
CA ARG A 45 8.65 9.52 8.15
C ARG A 45 8.32 8.04 7.99
N LEU A 46 8.70 7.22 8.96
CA LEU A 46 8.34 5.81 9.04
C LEU A 46 7.96 5.47 10.46
N GLU A 47 6.69 5.13 10.66
CA GLU A 47 6.15 4.76 11.97
C GLU A 47 5.41 3.43 11.88
N PHE A 48 5.66 2.58 12.86
CA PHE A 48 4.95 1.32 13.04
C PHE A 48 4.13 1.44 14.31
N THR A 49 2.84 1.15 14.20
CA THR A 49 1.93 1.04 15.33
C THR A 49 1.28 -0.34 15.30
N LYS A 50 0.40 -0.62 16.26
CA LYS A 50 -0.28 -1.91 16.36
C LYS A 50 -1.02 -2.30 15.07
N ASP A 51 -1.75 -1.35 14.49
CA ASP A 51 -2.65 -1.60 13.37
C ASP A 51 -2.32 -0.73 12.14
N ASP A 52 -1.33 0.16 12.23
CA ASP A 52 -0.98 1.08 11.15
C ASP A 52 0.53 1.10 10.86
N ILE A 53 0.88 1.16 9.58
CA ILE A 53 2.22 1.53 9.10
C ILE A 53 2.08 2.90 8.42
N ILE A 54 2.85 3.88 8.86
CA ILE A 54 2.86 5.22 8.28
C ILE A 54 4.18 5.41 7.53
N LEU A 55 4.09 5.75 6.25
CA LEU A 55 5.22 5.97 5.36
C LEU A 55 5.04 7.33 4.68
N ASN A 56 5.79 8.33 5.13
CA ASN A 56 5.66 9.72 4.74
C ASN A 56 4.24 10.24 5.00
N ASN A 57 3.44 10.33 3.94
CA ASN A 57 2.05 10.76 3.95
C ASN A 57 1.10 9.62 3.56
N LEU A 58 1.56 8.37 3.57
CA LEU A 58 0.74 7.19 3.39
C LEU A 58 0.52 6.51 4.72
N ARG A 59 -0.71 6.13 5.00
CA ARG A 59 -1.07 5.28 6.12
C ARG A 59 -1.67 3.98 5.60
N PHE A 60 -1.04 2.87 5.96
CA PHE A 60 -1.50 1.52 5.70
C PHE A 60 -2.13 1.00 6.98
N ARG A 61 -3.46 0.92 7.02
CA ARG A 61 -4.23 0.42 8.15
C ARG A 61 -4.60 -1.03 7.94
N LEU A 62 -4.24 -1.89 8.88
CA LEU A 62 -4.70 -3.26 8.97
C LEU A 62 -6.04 -3.30 9.69
N ASN A 63 -7.07 -3.78 9.02
CA ASN A 63 -8.37 -4.04 9.63
C ASN A 63 -8.52 -5.54 9.80
N TRP A 64 -8.71 -5.98 11.02
CA TRP A 64 -9.05 -7.37 11.32
C TRP A 64 -10.46 -7.42 11.90
N ALA A 65 -11.23 -8.40 11.46
CA ALA A 65 -12.53 -8.72 12.01
C ALA A 65 -12.65 -10.23 12.13
N TYR A 66 -13.46 -10.70 13.06
CA TYR A 66 -13.81 -12.11 13.13
C TYR A 66 -15.31 -12.25 13.29
N SER A 67 -15.88 -13.23 12.59
CA SER A 67 -17.27 -13.61 12.76
C SER A 67 -17.33 -15.04 13.28
N LYS A 68 -18.39 -15.34 14.02
CA LYS A 68 -18.68 -16.68 14.52
C LYS A 68 -19.98 -17.16 13.90
N LYS A 69 -19.99 -18.37 13.38
CA LYS A 69 -21.23 -19.03 12.93
C LYS A 69 -21.79 -19.85 14.08
N ARG A 70 -23.10 -19.75 14.30
CA ARG A 70 -23.81 -20.49 15.34
C ARG A 70 -24.83 -21.45 14.71
N ALA A 71 -25.00 -22.63 15.30
CA ALA A 71 -26.08 -23.54 14.99
C ALA A 71 -27.41 -23.02 15.57
N GLY A 72 -28.54 -23.56 15.11
CA GLY A 72 -29.87 -23.22 15.66
C GLY A 72 -30.01 -23.47 17.17
N ARG A 73 -29.15 -24.33 17.76
CA ARG A 73 -29.06 -24.56 19.22
C ARG A 73 -28.20 -23.52 19.99
N GLY A 74 -27.54 -22.60 19.30
CA GLY A 74 -26.65 -21.60 19.90
C GLY A 74 -25.17 -21.98 19.95
N ASP A 75 -24.83 -23.25 19.68
CA ASP A 75 -23.46 -23.75 19.64
C ASP A 75 -22.64 -23.08 18.53
N VAL A 76 -21.41 -22.68 18.83
CA VAL A 76 -20.50 -22.09 17.82
C VAL A 76 -19.96 -23.19 16.93
N ILE A 77 -20.21 -23.08 15.63
CA ILE A 77 -19.78 -24.05 14.61
C ILE A 77 -18.40 -23.67 14.08
N SER A 78 -18.16 -22.38 13.84
CA SER A 78 -16.89 -21.93 13.27
C SER A 78 -16.59 -20.47 13.59
N TYR A 79 -15.31 -20.14 13.50
CA TYR A 79 -14.79 -18.78 13.47
C TYR A 79 -14.26 -18.49 12.07
N THR A 80 -14.49 -17.29 11.57
CA THR A 80 -13.94 -16.82 10.30
C THR A 80 -13.32 -15.46 10.53
N SER A 81 -12.02 -15.37 10.32
CA SER A 81 -11.28 -14.11 10.41
C SER A 81 -11.19 -13.45 9.03
N PHE A 82 -11.45 -12.15 8.97
CA PHE A 82 -11.32 -11.29 7.81
C PHE A 82 -10.21 -10.29 8.08
N CYS A 83 -9.28 -10.15 7.14
CA CYS A 83 -8.22 -9.18 7.21
C CYS A 83 -8.23 -8.34 5.94
N SER A 84 -8.19 -7.02 6.05
CA SER A 84 -8.10 -6.11 4.92
C SER A 84 -7.10 -5.00 5.21
N VAL A 85 -6.55 -4.41 4.16
CA VAL A 85 -5.63 -3.28 4.27
C VAL A 85 -6.27 -2.06 3.62
N THR A 86 -6.38 -0.96 4.36
CA THR A 86 -6.82 0.33 3.83
C THR A 86 -5.60 1.23 3.67
N ILE A 87 -5.43 1.80 2.48
CA ILE A 87 -4.35 2.75 2.18
C ILE A 87 -4.97 4.14 2.07
N THR A 88 -4.52 5.06 2.92
CA THR A 88 -4.98 6.45 2.93
C THR A 88 -3.80 7.41 2.78
N LYS A 89 -4.06 8.58 2.18
CA LYS A 89 -3.09 9.67 2.08
C LYS A 89 -3.40 10.69 3.17
N GLU A 90 -2.48 10.91 4.09
CA GLU A 90 -2.57 11.95 5.10
C GLU A 90 -2.20 13.30 4.46
N TYR A 91 -3.14 14.24 4.47
CA TYR A 91 -2.87 15.63 4.13
C TYR A 91 -2.56 16.36 5.43
N PRO A 92 -1.44 17.11 5.54
CA PRO A 92 -1.23 17.96 6.70
C PRO A 92 -2.39 18.96 6.80
N ASN A 93 -2.94 19.12 8.00
CA ASN A 93 -3.89 20.20 8.29
C ASN A 93 -3.14 21.53 8.10
N ILE A 94 -3.52 22.28 7.07
CA ILE A 94 -3.07 23.66 6.83
C ILE A 94 -4.00 24.60 7.59
#